data_AF-A0A194UWH6-F1
#
_entry.id   AF-A0A194UWH6-F1
#
_cell.length_a   1.000
_cell.length_b   1.000
_cell.length_c   1.000
_cell.angle_alpha   90.00
_cell.angle_beta   90.00
_cell.angle_gamma   90.00
#
_symmetry.space_group_name_H-M   'P 1'
#
loop_
_entity.id
_entity.type
_entity.pdbx_description
1 polymer ?
#
loop_
_entity_poly.entity_id
_entity_poly.type
_entity_poly.pdbx_seq_one_letter_code
_entity_poly.pdbx_strand_id
1 'polypeptide(L)'
;MALRISASFYEVDEALLTESFSGESQQEAAVDAVEREPEPQARPTCWHRATPNPRSETSSAFPSTGAVVGNWVDGRLEKDTDPVRVDQNDTEELLRERYYILENYLGTSPYGMHVGASSGHALAKIRRLTSSQLFEFSTDILDELYRREPSIQDPSQVPQPDAARPPFLEPQGHFHPKRNEARQNLSSLGPARFHDFVNDLYNELVSRHPRSLVNDISA
;
A
#
# COMPACT_ATOMS: atom_id res chain seq x y z
N MET A 1 -22.73 -31.87 25.15
CA MET A 1 -23.53 -30.91 24.37
C MET A 1 -22.73 -30.57 23.12
N ALA A 2 -23.01 -31.25 22.01
CA ALA A 2 -22.37 -31.02 20.73
C ALA A 2 -23.37 -30.27 19.84
N LEU A 3 -23.08 -29.02 19.51
CA LEU A 3 -23.88 -28.26 18.55
C LEU A 3 -23.26 -28.47 17.17
N ARG A 4 -23.96 -29.28 16.37
CA ARG A 4 -23.77 -29.41 14.93
C ARG A 4 -24.29 -28.12 14.27
N ILE A 5 -23.43 -27.39 13.59
CA ILE A 5 -23.85 -26.33 12.67
C ILE A 5 -24.13 -27.03 11.34
N SER A 6 -25.41 -27.29 11.09
CA SER A 6 -25.91 -27.81 9.82
C SER A 6 -25.97 -26.67 8.80
N ALA A 7 -25.27 -26.86 7.68
CA ALA A 7 -25.40 -26.03 6.49
C ALA A 7 -26.76 -26.28 5.80
N SER A 8 -27.42 -25.19 5.45
CA SER A 8 -28.57 -25.08 4.54
C SER A 8 -28.63 -23.59 4.19
N PHE A 9 -28.77 -23.09 2.97
CA PHE A 9 -29.50 -23.56 1.81
C PHE A 9 -29.32 -22.43 0.77
N TYR A 10 -28.72 -22.69 -0.38
CA TYR A 10 -28.92 -21.87 -1.58
C TYR A 10 -28.93 -22.82 -2.77
N GLU A 11 -30.16 -23.23 -3.07
CA GLU A 11 -30.56 -23.91 -4.29
C GLU A 11 -30.73 -22.82 -5.35
N VAL A 12 -29.86 -22.81 -6.35
CA VAL A 12 -29.93 -21.87 -7.48
C VAL A 12 -30.36 -22.70 -8.69
N ASP A 13 -31.60 -22.47 -9.11
CA ASP A 13 -32.20 -23.04 -10.31
C ASP A 13 -31.41 -22.62 -11.56
N GLU A 14 -30.80 -23.62 -12.20
CA GLU A 14 -30.48 -23.62 -13.62
C GLU A 14 -31.76 -23.93 -14.40
N ALA A 15 -32.16 -23.03 -15.31
CA ALA A 15 -32.53 -23.36 -16.70
C ALA A 15 -33.39 -22.26 -17.36
N LEU A 16 -33.13 -22.09 -18.65
CA LEU A 16 -34.02 -21.53 -19.69
C LEU A 16 -34.14 -20.00 -19.81
N LEU A 17 -33.24 -19.41 -20.61
CA LEU A 17 -33.67 -18.58 -21.74
C LEU A 17 -32.58 -18.48 -22.81
N THR A 18 -32.54 -19.50 -23.66
CA THR A 18 -32.07 -19.41 -25.04
C THR A 18 -33.16 -18.80 -25.90
N GLU A 19 -32.82 -17.81 -26.75
CA GLU A 19 -33.29 -17.58 -28.13
C GLU A 19 -32.87 -16.14 -28.52
N SER A 20 -31.91 -15.94 -29.42
CA SER A 20 -32.03 -15.96 -30.89
C SER A 20 -31.87 -14.52 -31.42
N PHE A 21 -30.70 -14.19 -31.97
CA PHE A 21 -30.64 -13.17 -33.03
C PHE A 21 -29.58 -13.55 -34.07
N SER A 22 -30.05 -13.62 -35.31
CA SER A 22 -29.42 -14.09 -36.55
C SER A 22 -29.34 -12.92 -37.53
N GLY A 23 -28.36 -12.97 -38.44
CA GLY A 23 -28.12 -12.02 -39.54
C GLY A 23 -26.70 -11.44 -39.45
N GLU A 24 -25.65 -11.93 -40.11
CA GLU A 24 -25.41 -12.27 -41.53
C GLU A 24 -25.20 -11.05 -42.46
N SER A 25 -24.25 -11.22 -43.40
CA SER A 25 -23.85 -10.37 -44.55
C SER A 25 -22.74 -9.32 -44.28
N GLN A 26 -21.45 -9.58 -44.55
CA GLN A 26 -20.71 -9.74 -45.83
C GLN A 26 -20.37 -8.43 -46.59
N GLN A 27 -19.05 -8.29 -46.88
CA GLN A 27 -18.39 -7.69 -48.06
C GLN A 27 -18.54 -6.16 -48.27
N GLU A 28 -17.63 -5.39 -48.86
CA GLU A 28 -16.36 -5.56 -49.58
C GLU A 28 -15.73 -4.15 -49.68
N ALA A 29 -14.41 -4.05 -49.86
CA ALA A 29 -13.70 -3.11 -50.77
C ALA A 29 -12.33 -2.71 -50.22
N ALA A 30 -11.30 -3.33 -50.82
CA ALA A 30 -9.94 -2.82 -50.89
C ALA A 30 -9.84 -1.72 -51.96
N VAL A 31 -9.12 -0.64 -51.67
CA VAL A 31 -8.27 0.14 -52.59
C VAL A 31 -7.34 0.98 -51.69
N ASP A 32 -6.06 0.63 -51.60
CA ASP A 32 -4.98 1.18 -52.44
C ASP A 32 -4.55 2.59 -52.00
N ALA A 33 -3.44 2.64 -51.24
CA ALA A 33 -2.48 3.75 -51.24
C ALA A 33 -1.20 3.27 -50.55
N VAL A 34 -0.32 2.71 -51.37
CA VAL A 34 1.12 2.61 -51.15
C VAL A 34 1.69 4.02 -50.92
N GLU A 35 2.41 4.25 -49.82
CA GLU A 35 3.70 4.96 -49.87
C GLU A 35 4.51 4.84 -48.57
N ARG A 36 5.57 4.02 -48.66
CA ARG A 36 6.93 4.16 -48.09
C ARG A 36 7.10 4.40 -46.58
N GLU A 37 7.33 3.28 -45.89
CA GLU A 37 8.38 3.14 -44.87
C GLU A 37 9.76 3.55 -45.44
N PRO A 38 10.65 4.10 -44.60
CA PRO A 38 11.77 3.26 -44.17
C PRO A 38 12.04 3.32 -42.66
N GLU A 39 11.81 2.21 -41.97
CA GLU A 39 12.69 1.35 -41.17
C GLU A 39 13.90 1.97 -40.39
N PRO A 40 14.30 1.31 -39.28
CA PRO A 40 14.62 1.94 -38.01
C PRO A 40 16.09 1.79 -37.61
N GLN A 41 16.61 2.68 -36.76
CA GLN A 41 17.87 2.42 -36.04
C GLN A 41 17.86 2.94 -34.59
N ALA A 42 17.74 1.98 -33.69
CA ALA A 42 18.52 1.77 -32.47
C ALA A 42 19.09 2.98 -31.68
N ARG A 43 18.73 2.99 -30.39
CA ARG A 43 19.46 3.55 -29.23
C ARG A 43 20.89 2.92 -29.11
N PRO A 44 21.69 3.20 -28.06
CA PRO A 44 22.24 4.45 -27.53
C PRO A 44 23.79 4.36 -27.37
N THR A 45 24.51 5.45 -27.59
CA THR A 45 25.94 5.62 -27.25
C THR A 45 26.15 7.10 -26.94
N CYS A 46 26.94 7.57 -25.98
CA CYS A 46 27.84 7.00 -25.01
C CYS A 46 28.22 8.13 -24.03
N TRP A 47 28.51 7.74 -22.80
CA TRP A 47 29.38 8.36 -21.80
C TRP A 47 30.14 9.63 -22.21
N HIS A 48 29.79 10.79 -21.65
CA HIS A 48 30.81 11.78 -21.29
C HIS A 48 30.52 12.45 -19.95
N ARG A 49 31.36 12.04 -19.01
CA ARG A 49 31.75 12.66 -17.74
C ARG A 49 32.10 14.13 -17.96
N ALA A 50 31.36 15.04 -17.32
CA ALA A 50 31.82 16.40 -17.04
C ALA A 50 32.29 16.45 -15.59
N THR A 51 33.60 16.55 -15.40
CA THR A 51 34.24 16.93 -14.14
C THR A 51 34.08 18.43 -13.91
N PRO A 52 33.83 18.87 -12.67
CA PRO A 52 34.39 20.12 -12.21
C PRO A 52 35.36 19.85 -11.05
N ASN A 53 36.60 20.30 -11.22
CA ASN A 53 37.48 20.62 -10.10
C ASN A 53 37.96 22.05 -10.32
N PRO A 54 37.79 22.94 -9.33
CA PRO A 54 38.99 23.62 -8.86
C PRO A 54 39.16 23.46 -7.34
N ARG A 55 40.33 22.92 -7.01
CA ARG A 55 40.93 22.87 -5.68
C ARG A 55 41.22 24.30 -5.22
N SER A 56 40.79 24.64 -4.01
CA SER A 56 41.49 25.62 -3.17
C SER A 56 41.46 25.07 -1.76
N GLU A 57 42.64 24.64 -1.33
CA GLU A 57 42.95 24.09 -0.04
C GLU A 57 42.97 25.23 0.98
N THR A 58 42.13 25.14 2.02
CA THR A 58 42.46 25.74 3.31
C THR A 58 42.08 24.76 4.41
N SER A 59 43.14 24.16 4.92
CA SER A 59 43.24 23.52 6.23
C SER A 59 42.41 24.21 7.32
N SER A 60 41.58 23.45 8.03
CA SER A 60 41.44 23.60 9.48
C SER A 60 40.85 22.34 10.10
N ALA A 61 41.52 21.94 11.18
CA ALA A 61 41.32 20.73 11.94
C ALA A 61 39.89 20.58 12.50
N PHE A 62 39.40 19.34 12.53
CA PHE A 62 38.28 18.94 13.37
C PHE A 62 38.71 18.91 14.84
N PRO A 63 38.02 19.58 15.77
CA PRO A 63 37.88 19.08 17.12
C PRO A 63 36.65 18.16 17.20
N SER A 64 36.87 16.98 17.77
CA SER A 64 35.82 16.08 18.23
C SER A 64 35.12 16.71 19.43
N THR A 65 33.87 17.15 19.28
CA THR A 65 32.93 17.29 20.40
C THR A 65 31.50 17.34 19.87
N GLY A 66 30.64 16.48 20.39
CA GLY A 66 29.21 16.46 20.04
C GLY A 66 28.55 17.79 20.38
N ALA A 67 27.78 18.30 19.43
CA ALA A 67 26.92 19.46 19.63
C ALA A 67 25.55 19.16 19.01
N VAL A 68 24.61 18.83 19.90
CA VAL A 68 23.17 19.01 19.67
C VAL A 68 22.94 20.51 19.46
N VAL A 69 22.44 20.89 18.28
CA VAL A 69 21.99 22.26 18.02
C VAL A 69 20.48 22.27 18.20
N GLY A 70 20.06 23.04 19.19
CA GLY A 70 18.70 23.11 19.71
C GLY A 70 17.74 23.90 18.84
N ASN A 71 16.46 23.56 19.03
CA ASN A 71 15.31 24.35 18.62
C ASN A 71 15.12 25.50 19.61
N TRP A 72 14.98 26.72 19.10
CA TRP A 72 14.50 27.86 19.87
C TRP A 72 12.98 27.75 20.00
N VAL A 73 12.46 27.67 21.22
CA VAL A 73 11.12 28.16 21.52
C VAL A 73 11.11 28.82 22.89
N ASP A 74 10.56 30.02 22.88
CA ASP A 74 10.45 30.97 23.98
C ASP A 74 9.55 30.44 25.11
N GLY A 75 9.77 30.97 26.31
CA GLY A 75 9.38 30.37 27.58
C GLY A 75 7.87 30.17 27.78
N ARG A 76 7.52 28.95 28.22
CA ARG A 76 6.42 28.73 29.16
C ARG A 76 6.69 27.46 29.98
N LEU A 77 6.93 27.66 31.28
CA LEU A 77 7.01 26.60 32.28
C LEU A 77 5.64 25.91 32.39
N GLU A 78 5.44 24.80 31.68
CA GLU A 78 4.38 23.83 31.97
C GLU A 78 4.97 22.42 32.12
N LYS A 79 5.31 22.12 33.37
CA LYS A 79 5.07 20.85 34.10
C LYS A 79 5.04 19.56 33.28
N ASP A 80 6.14 18.81 33.39
CA ASP A 80 6.21 17.34 33.48
C ASP A 80 5.23 16.55 32.60
N THR A 81 5.35 16.66 31.29
CA THR A 81 4.92 15.58 30.39
C THR A 81 6.18 15.03 29.74
N ASP A 82 6.70 13.94 30.29
CA ASP A 82 7.76 13.18 29.62
C ASP A 82 7.31 12.90 28.17
N PRO A 83 8.15 13.13 27.14
CA PRO A 83 7.81 12.69 25.81
C PRO A 83 7.67 11.17 25.88
N VAL A 84 6.42 10.68 25.78
CA VAL A 84 6.11 9.25 25.78
C VAL A 84 6.95 8.62 24.68
N ARG A 85 8.04 7.96 25.09
CA ARG A 85 8.78 7.07 24.21
C ARG A 85 7.80 5.95 23.92
N VAL A 86 7.13 6.02 22.78
CA VAL A 86 6.37 4.87 22.26
C VAL A 86 7.38 3.73 22.22
N ASP A 87 7.16 2.73 23.06
CA ASP A 87 8.09 1.64 23.19
C ASP A 87 8.09 0.85 21.87
N GLN A 88 9.24 0.29 21.50
CA GLN A 88 9.30 -0.59 20.32
C GLN A 88 8.29 -1.73 20.46
N ASN A 89 8.04 -2.19 21.69
CA ASN A 89 7.02 -3.20 21.98
C ASN A 89 5.60 -2.75 21.61
N ASP A 90 5.23 -1.49 21.86
CA ASP A 90 3.91 -0.95 21.48
C ASP A 90 3.74 -0.93 19.96
N THR A 91 4.81 -0.58 19.23
CA THR A 91 4.76 -0.59 17.77
C THR A 91 4.60 -1.99 17.20
N GLU A 92 5.23 -2.99 17.80
CA GLU A 92 5.15 -4.39 17.39
C GLU A 92 3.76 -4.98 17.66
N GLU A 93 3.17 -4.69 18.82
CA GLU A 93 1.81 -5.12 19.17
C GLU A 93 0.78 -4.50 18.23
N LEU A 94 0.90 -3.20 17.96
CA LEU A 94 0.04 -2.55 16.98
C LEU A 94 0.27 -3.11 15.57
N LEU A 95 1.49 -3.43 15.15
CA LEU A 95 1.74 -4.07 13.84
C LEU A 95 1.09 -5.46 13.75
N ARG A 96 1.04 -6.21 14.86
CA ARG A 96 0.32 -7.49 14.95
C ARG A 96 -1.19 -7.30 14.79
N GLU A 97 -1.79 -6.29 15.40
CA GLU A 97 -3.21 -5.99 15.19
C GLU A 97 -3.50 -5.78 13.70
N ARG A 98 -2.67 -4.97 13.03
CA ARG A 98 -2.81 -4.72 11.60
C ARG A 98 -2.67 -6.00 10.78
N TYR A 99 -1.75 -6.89 11.13
CA TYR A 99 -1.59 -8.18 10.47
C TYR A 99 -2.92 -8.95 10.35
N TYR A 100 -3.66 -9.09 11.46
CA TYR A 100 -4.93 -9.83 11.47
C TYR A 100 -6.02 -9.16 10.63
N ILE A 101 -6.07 -7.83 10.64
CA ILE A 101 -7.01 -7.06 9.80
C ILE A 101 -6.73 -7.31 8.31
N LEU A 102 -5.46 -7.25 7.92
CA LEU A 102 -5.05 -7.49 6.54
C LEU A 102 -5.29 -8.95 6.12
N GLU A 103 -5.03 -9.90 7.00
CA GLU A 103 -5.29 -11.33 6.76
C GLU A 103 -6.78 -11.59 6.49
N ASN A 104 -7.67 -11.05 7.32
CA ASN A 104 -9.11 -11.16 7.14
C ASN A 104 -9.58 -10.51 5.83
N TYR A 105 -9.06 -9.32 5.51
CA TYR A 105 -9.36 -8.65 4.25
C TYR A 105 -8.93 -9.48 3.04
N LEU A 106 -7.68 -9.97 3.03
CA LEU A 106 -7.15 -10.77 1.92
C LEU A 106 -7.88 -12.12 1.79
N GLY A 107 -8.33 -12.71 2.89
CA GLY A 107 -9.13 -13.94 2.89
C GLY A 107 -10.54 -13.76 2.32
N THR A 108 -11.12 -12.56 2.41
CA THR A 108 -12.45 -12.23 1.88
C THR A 108 -12.39 -11.54 0.51
N SER A 109 -11.20 -11.07 0.10
CA SER A 109 -11.02 -10.30 -1.12
C SER A 109 -11.27 -11.15 -2.37
N PRO A 110 -11.96 -10.63 -3.41
CA PRO A 110 -12.17 -11.34 -4.67
C PRO A 110 -10.87 -11.61 -5.45
N TYR A 111 -9.79 -10.89 -5.13
CA TYR A 111 -8.47 -11.10 -5.74
C TYR A 111 -7.69 -12.26 -5.11
N GLY A 112 -8.10 -12.69 -3.91
CA GLY A 112 -7.49 -13.81 -3.18
C GLY A 112 -6.14 -13.50 -2.54
N MET A 113 -5.78 -14.27 -1.50
CA MET A 113 -4.50 -14.13 -0.81
C MET A 113 -3.35 -14.72 -1.65
N HIS A 114 -2.33 -13.91 -1.94
CA HIS A 114 -1.17 -14.29 -2.74
C HIS A 114 0.07 -14.45 -1.85
N VAL A 115 0.14 -15.54 -1.11
CA VAL A 115 1.29 -15.87 -0.25
C VAL A 115 2.52 -16.14 -1.14
N GLY A 116 3.55 -15.31 -1.00
CA GLY A 116 4.80 -15.45 -1.76
C GLY A 116 4.79 -14.92 -3.20
N ALA A 117 3.64 -14.53 -3.75
CA ALA A 117 3.54 -13.80 -5.01
C ALA A 117 3.49 -12.30 -4.70
N SER A 118 4.63 -11.62 -4.83
CA SER A 118 4.78 -10.20 -4.54
C SER A 118 5.11 -9.38 -5.77
N SER A 119 4.76 -8.10 -5.74
CA SER A 119 5.30 -7.16 -6.71
C SER A 119 6.77 -6.90 -6.33
N GLY A 120 7.70 -7.63 -6.97
CA GLY A 120 9.09 -7.71 -6.51
C GLY A 120 9.78 -6.36 -6.27
N HIS A 121 9.35 -5.29 -6.98
CA HIS A 121 9.85 -3.93 -6.76
C HIS A 121 9.22 -3.19 -5.57
N ALA A 122 7.93 -3.37 -5.26
CA ALA A 122 7.33 -2.69 -4.12
C ALA A 122 7.69 -3.39 -2.81
N LEU A 123 7.71 -4.72 -2.79
CA LEU A 123 8.17 -5.48 -1.62
C LEU A 123 9.62 -5.13 -1.27
N ALA A 124 10.50 -4.97 -2.26
CA ALA A 124 11.87 -4.53 -2.02
C ALA A 124 11.97 -3.12 -1.40
N LYS A 125 10.99 -2.25 -1.66
CA LYS A 125 10.90 -0.92 -1.03
C LYS A 125 10.38 -1.02 0.41
N ILE A 126 9.30 -1.77 0.62
CA ILE A 126 8.69 -1.98 1.95
C ILE A 126 9.71 -2.64 2.90
N ARG A 127 10.51 -3.60 2.40
CA ARG A 127 11.61 -4.25 3.14
C ARG A 127 12.69 -3.32 3.67
N ARG A 128 12.89 -2.17 3.03
CA ARG A 128 13.92 -1.20 3.42
C ARG A 128 13.41 -0.15 4.40
N LEU A 129 12.11 -0.15 4.72
CA LEU A 129 11.53 0.76 5.69
C LEU A 129 11.97 0.39 7.12
N THR A 130 12.24 1.41 7.93
CA THR A 130 12.44 1.25 9.38
C THR A 130 11.12 0.83 10.05
N SER A 131 11.16 0.31 11.29
CA SER A 131 9.94 -0.11 12.00
C SER A 131 8.92 1.02 12.16
N SER A 132 9.39 2.22 12.49
CA SER A 132 8.53 3.43 12.58
C SER A 132 7.93 3.79 11.22
N GLN A 133 8.69 3.73 10.13
CA GLN A 133 8.17 4.00 8.78
C GLN A 133 7.17 2.94 8.33
N LEU A 134 7.40 1.66 8.66
CA LEU A 134 6.49 0.57 8.37
C LEU A 134 5.17 0.73 9.15
N PHE A 135 5.25 1.16 10.41
CA PHE A 135 4.08 1.50 11.22
C PHE A 135 3.27 2.65 10.60
N GLU A 136 3.93 3.72 10.15
CA GLU A 136 3.24 4.82 9.47
C GLU A 136 2.59 4.36 8.15
N PHE A 137 3.33 3.60 7.34
CA PHE A 137 2.84 3.07 6.07
C PHE A 137 1.65 2.12 6.26
N SER A 138 1.73 1.21 7.23
CA SER A 138 0.63 0.29 7.55
C SER A 138 -0.61 1.02 8.08
N THR A 139 -0.43 2.12 8.81
CA THR A 139 -1.53 3.00 9.22
C THR A 139 -2.19 3.65 8.01
N ASP A 140 -1.41 4.19 7.07
CA ASP A 140 -1.96 4.80 5.85
C ASP A 140 -2.73 3.75 4.99
N ILE A 141 -2.27 2.49 4.95
CA ILE A 141 -2.97 1.38 4.28
C ILE A 141 -4.28 1.01 4.97
N LEU A 142 -4.30 0.97 6.31
CA LEU A 142 -5.52 0.67 7.06
C LEU A 142 -6.56 1.80 6.97
N ASP A 143 -6.13 3.06 7.07
CA ASP A 143 -7.02 4.20 6.85
C ASP A 143 -7.70 4.10 5.49
N GLU A 144 -6.93 3.74 4.46
CA GLU A 144 -7.45 3.53 3.11
C GLU A 144 -8.35 2.30 3.02
N LEU A 145 -8.01 1.21 3.72
CA LEU A 145 -8.83 0.00 3.78
C LEU A 145 -10.19 0.30 4.40
N TYR A 146 -10.24 1.03 5.52
CA TYR A 146 -11.49 1.40 6.18
C TYR A 146 -12.29 2.41 5.37
N ARG A 147 -11.62 3.32 4.63
CA ARG A 147 -12.30 4.18 3.66
C ARG A 147 -12.99 3.34 2.59
N ARG A 148 -12.32 2.31 2.06
CA ARG A 148 -12.87 1.41 1.03
C ARG A 148 -13.98 0.52 1.61
N GLU A 149 -13.70 -0.17 2.69
CA GLU A 149 -14.56 -1.19 3.27
C GLU A 149 -14.88 -0.84 4.72
N PRO A 150 -15.82 0.09 4.97
CA PRO A 150 -16.16 0.53 6.32
C PRO A 150 -16.66 -0.61 7.21
N SER A 151 -17.24 -1.66 6.62
CA SER A 151 -17.70 -2.85 7.33
C SER A 151 -16.57 -3.65 8.00
N ILE A 152 -15.32 -3.47 7.57
CA ILE A 152 -14.15 -4.11 8.22
C ILE A 152 -13.88 -3.43 9.56
N GLN A 153 -14.08 -2.12 9.65
CA GLN A 153 -13.88 -1.37 10.90
C GLN A 153 -15.07 -1.55 11.85
N ASP A 154 -16.29 -1.48 11.32
CA ASP A 154 -17.53 -1.67 12.06
C ASP A 154 -18.51 -2.50 11.23
N PRO A 155 -18.76 -3.77 11.61
CA PRO A 155 -19.68 -4.67 10.91
C PRO A 155 -21.12 -4.14 10.79
N SER A 156 -21.50 -3.14 11.59
CA SER A 156 -22.82 -2.50 11.55
C SER A 156 -22.94 -1.49 10.41
N GLN A 157 -21.82 -1.06 9.82
CA GLN A 157 -21.83 -0.10 8.73
C GLN A 157 -22.28 -0.75 7.43
N VAL A 158 -23.23 -0.11 6.76
CA VAL A 158 -23.73 -0.54 5.47
C VAL A 158 -22.66 -0.25 4.41
N PRO A 159 -22.34 -1.21 3.53
CA PRO A 159 -21.49 -0.94 2.37
C PRO A 159 -22.04 0.25 1.59
N GLN A 160 -21.26 1.33 1.53
CA GLN A 160 -21.65 2.52 0.78
C GLN A 160 -21.39 2.31 -0.71
N PRO A 161 -22.26 2.81 -1.59
CA PRO A 161 -21.95 2.86 -3.01
C PRO A 161 -20.69 3.73 -3.22
N ASP A 162 -19.85 3.38 -4.20
CA ASP A 162 -18.57 4.07 -4.44
C ASP A 162 -18.72 5.60 -4.59
N ALA A 163 -19.88 6.08 -5.06
CA ALA A 163 -20.19 7.50 -5.21
C ALA A 163 -20.41 8.26 -3.88
N ALA A 164 -20.75 7.56 -2.79
CA ALA A 164 -20.95 8.16 -1.47
C ALA A 164 -19.65 8.20 -0.64
N ARG A 165 -18.65 7.40 -1.01
CA ARG A 165 -17.34 7.36 -0.36
C ARG A 165 -16.53 8.60 -0.75
N PRO A 166 -15.86 9.29 0.20
CA PRO A 166 -14.92 10.36 -0.14
C PRO A 166 -13.85 9.83 -1.11
N PRO A 167 -13.52 10.52 -2.22
CA PRO A 167 -12.67 9.97 -3.27
C PRO A 167 -11.22 9.71 -2.81
N PHE A 168 -10.75 10.43 -1.80
CA PHE A 168 -9.41 10.31 -1.24
C PHE A 168 -9.41 10.53 0.27
N LEU A 169 -8.35 10.06 0.93
CA LEU A 169 -8.08 10.41 2.33
C LEU A 169 -7.85 11.92 2.46
N GLU A 170 -8.62 12.57 3.32
CA GLU A 170 -8.50 14.01 3.55
C GLU A 170 -7.11 14.38 4.10
N PRO A 171 -6.51 15.48 3.61
CA PRO A 171 -5.28 15.99 4.19
C PRO A 171 -5.47 16.37 5.66
N GLN A 172 -4.59 15.87 6.53
CA GLN A 172 -4.64 16.22 7.95
C GLN A 172 -3.52 17.22 8.29
N GLY A 173 -3.84 18.23 9.11
CA GLY A 173 -2.94 19.35 9.41
C GLY A 173 -1.70 18.98 10.24
N HIS A 174 -1.72 17.83 10.91
CA HIS A 174 -0.56 17.34 11.67
C HIS A 174 0.39 16.48 10.82
N PHE A 175 -0.02 16.06 9.63
CA PHE A 175 0.85 15.35 8.71
C PHE A 175 1.65 16.30 7.84
N HIS A 176 2.86 15.88 7.50
CA HIS A 176 3.68 16.60 6.54
C HIS A 176 3.01 16.59 5.15
N PRO A 177 3.08 17.67 4.35
CA PRO A 177 2.43 17.76 3.03
C PRO A 177 2.69 16.55 2.11
N LYS A 178 3.94 16.07 2.07
CA LYS A 178 4.33 14.87 1.31
C LYS A 178 3.62 13.59 1.74
N ARG A 179 3.28 13.46 3.03
CA ARG A 179 2.52 12.30 3.53
C ARG A 179 1.06 12.38 3.12
N ASN A 180 0.46 13.58 3.18
CA ASN A 180 -0.90 13.78 2.65
C ASN A 180 -0.97 13.50 1.14
N GLU A 181 0.01 13.95 0.37
CA GLU A 181 0.13 13.62 -1.06
C GLU A 181 0.24 12.10 -1.28
N ALA A 182 1.05 11.41 -0.49
CA ALA A 182 1.16 9.95 -0.56
C ALA A 182 -0.16 9.24 -0.20
N ARG A 183 -0.90 9.71 0.81
CA ARG A 183 -2.23 9.21 1.20
C ARG A 183 -3.25 9.39 0.07
N GLN A 184 -3.25 10.56 -0.59
CA GLN A 184 -4.12 10.79 -1.75
C GLN A 184 -3.75 9.89 -2.94
N ASN A 185 -2.45 9.71 -3.21
CA ASN A 185 -1.97 8.78 -4.24
C ASN A 185 -2.40 7.34 -3.93
N LEU A 186 -2.35 6.93 -2.66
CA LEU A 186 -2.83 5.62 -2.23
C LEU A 186 -4.33 5.45 -2.51
N SER A 187 -5.14 6.47 -2.24
CA SER A 187 -6.57 6.45 -2.54
C SER A 187 -6.90 6.42 -4.04
N SER A 188 -6.03 6.99 -4.87
CA SER A 188 -6.20 7.00 -6.34
C SER A 188 -6.00 5.62 -6.99
N LEU A 189 -5.42 4.65 -6.26
CA LEU A 189 -5.18 3.32 -6.79
C LEU A 189 -6.49 2.57 -7.03
N GLY A 190 -6.55 1.82 -8.15
CA GLY A 190 -7.65 0.88 -8.40
C GLY A 190 -7.65 -0.27 -7.38
N PRO A 191 -8.79 -0.97 -7.18
CA PRO A 191 -8.93 -2.02 -6.16
C PRO A 191 -7.89 -3.14 -6.28
N ALA A 192 -7.61 -3.62 -7.50
CA ALA A 192 -6.58 -4.64 -7.73
C ALA A 192 -5.17 -4.16 -7.34
N ARG A 193 -4.82 -2.92 -7.65
CA ARG A 193 -3.50 -2.35 -7.29
C ARG A 193 -3.39 -2.16 -5.78
N PHE A 194 -4.46 -1.68 -5.14
CA PHE A 194 -4.49 -1.56 -3.69
C PHE A 194 -4.35 -2.92 -3.01
N HIS A 195 -5.00 -3.96 -3.54
CA HIS A 195 -4.85 -5.33 -3.08
C HIS A 195 -3.39 -5.82 -3.16
N ASP A 196 -2.67 -5.54 -4.26
CA ASP A 196 -1.23 -5.86 -4.37
C ASP A 196 -0.42 -5.22 -3.23
N PHE A 197 -0.70 -3.95 -2.89
CA PHE A 197 -0.03 -3.26 -1.78
C PHE A 197 -0.33 -3.91 -0.42
N VAL A 198 -1.59 -4.28 -0.17
CA VAL A 198 -1.99 -4.97 1.06
C VAL A 198 -1.29 -6.33 1.16
N ASN A 199 -1.24 -7.09 0.07
CA ASN A 199 -0.56 -8.38 0.01
C ASN A 199 0.97 -8.25 0.21
N ASP A 200 1.61 -7.23 -0.38
CA ASP A 200 3.03 -6.96 -0.18
C ASP A 200 3.33 -6.57 1.29
N LEU A 201 2.44 -5.81 1.94
CA LEU A 201 2.56 -5.46 3.37
C LEU A 201 2.35 -6.69 4.26
N TYR A 202 1.34 -7.51 4.00
CA TYR A 202 1.08 -8.76 4.73
C TYR A 202 2.32 -9.68 4.69
N ASN A 203 2.86 -9.93 3.48
CA ASN A 203 4.04 -10.77 3.31
C ASN A 203 5.27 -10.19 4.05
N GLU A 204 5.39 -8.87 4.15
CA GLU A 204 6.46 -8.25 4.94
C GLU A 204 6.30 -8.48 6.44
N LEU A 205 5.08 -8.34 6.97
CA LEU A 205 4.81 -8.55 8.40
C LEU A 205 5.10 -10.00 8.80
N VAL A 206 4.68 -10.97 7.97
CA VAL A 206 5.02 -12.39 8.16
C VAL A 206 6.54 -12.60 8.18
N SER A 207 7.28 -11.94 7.29
CA SER A 207 8.73 -12.11 7.18
C SER A 207 9.52 -11.48 8.33
N ARG A 208 9.07 -10.35 8.89
CA ARG A 208 9.76 -9.67 10.01
C ARG A 208 9.47 -10.30 11.36
N HIS A 209 8.30 -10.90 11.52
CA HIS A 209 7.78 -11.37 12.81
C HIS A 209 7.51 -12.89 12.83
N PRO A 210 8.46 -13.75 12.40
CA PRO A 210 8.21 -15.19 12.27
C PRO A 210 8.05 -15.91 13.61
N ARG A 211 8.35 -15.28 14.76
CA ARG A 211 8.17 -15.89 16.09
C ARG A 211 6.97 -15.32 16.85
N SER A 212 6.68 -14.04 16.68
CA SER A 212 5.54 -13.40 17.33
C SER A 212 4.23 -13.71 16.61
N LEU A 213 4.22 -13.92 15.29
CA LEU A 213 2.99 -14.30 14.58
C LEU A 213 2.73 -15.81 14.59
N VAL A 214 3.78 -16.65 14.59
CA VAL A 214 3.65 -18.12 14.52
C VAL A 214 3.08 -18.76 15.78
N ASN A 215 3.31 -18.18 16.96
CA ASN A 215 2.81 -18.76 18.21
C ASN A 215 1.29 -18.60 18.41
N ASP A 216 0.65 -17.65 17.72
CA ASP A 216 -0.79 -17.41 17.83
C ASP A 216 -1.61 -18.16 16.76
N ILE A 217 -0.96 -18.64 15.68
CA ILE A 217 -1.59 -19.41 14.58
C ILE A 217 -1.91 -20.87 15.00
N SER A 218 -1.38 -21.34 16.13
CA SER A 218 -1.47 -22.75 16.57
C SER A 218 -2.23 -22.99 17.89
N ALA A 219 -3.02 -22.03 18.38
CA ALA A 219 -3.78 -22.16 19.64
C ALA A 219 -5.30 -22.23 19.42
#